data_AF-A0A8T4DXJ8-F1
#
_entry.id   AF-A0A8T4DXJ8-F1
#
_cell.length_a   1.000
_cell.length_b   1.000
_cell.length_c   1.000
_cell.angle_alpha   90.00
_cell.angle_beta   90.00
_cell.angle_gamma   90.00
#
_symmetry.space_group_name_H-M   'P 1'
#
loop_
_entity.id
_entity.type
_entity.pdbx_description
1 polymer ?
#
loop_
_entity_poly.entity_id
_entity_poly.type
_entity_poly.pdbx_seq_one_letter_code
_entity_poly.pdbx_strand_id
1 'polypeptide(L)'
;MKTKERTLIVFLLMSCLVFTSVTPLISAQEGYGNQYGSGQGNSSSDPQQSPPEVPGSMGGFGGQQSGGNHDNGSGPGGDNENSSGGHQYRHRYQRRYTIMDGTENYTRIRSQCRHNRTDEAFEIFFSIDAAPTLELSYLPSLNASMGERHFNLVIDQLIEYLDSNENGKYDHNDDIVSSLVFSNVTFSNITYTNSTTPDGKTITIIETHTTDNLFSILIYLVSEQTSIFNNIITQKEVKIDFTIIGYPYVNQSSQLALVTQVDTPFDVLPEQNTYDEQQGIAAQESGLNISSPTRSGFFTWANEAVVDNKTYPVNVTVLSTSEQTFSGNVQEAYTQSQVIFSYPRGESIVHDPKIGVIELLGGVLPAVLQVEYLSIIYLLACLVAGIVFYGVVFIRKKR
;
A
#
# COMPACT_ATOMS: atom_id res chain seq x y z
N MET A 1 9.40 -17.42 57.46
CA MET A 1 9.55 -18.20 56.20
C MET A 1 11.00 -18.61 56.03
N LYS A 2 11.23 -19.91 55.88
CA LYS A 2 12.58 -20.45 55.62
C LYS A 2 13.01 -20.05 54.20
N THR A 3 14.31 -19.89 53.97
CA THR A 3 14.89 -19.51 52.66
C THR A 3 14.37 -20.38 51.50
N LYS A 4 14.02 -21.64 51.78
CA LYS A 4 13.42 -22.59 50.83
C LYS A 4 12.01 -22.20 50.35
N GLU A 5 11.22 -21.50 51.16
CA GLU A 5 9.86 -21.05 50.81
C GLU A 5 9.91 -19.79 49.93
N ARG A 6 10.95 -18.95 50.09
CA ARG A 6 11.15 -17.74 49.27
C ARG A 6 11.56 -18.08 47.84
N THR A 7 12.42 -19.06 47.64
CA THR A 7 12.87 -19.47 46.29
C THR A 7 11.75 -20.11 45.48
N LEU A 8 10.88 -20.89 46.13
CA LEU A 8 9.72 -21.50 45.46
C LEU A 8 8.73 -20.42 45.01
N ILE A 9 8.46 -19.42 45.84
CA ILE A 9 7.53 -18.33 45.52
C ILE A 9 8.08 -17.43 44.41
N VAL A 10 9.38 -17.13 44.42
CA VAL A 10 10.00 -16.34 43.33
C VAL A 10 9.97 -17.11 41.99
N PHE A 11 10.18 -18.43 42.03
CA PHE A 11 10.09 -19.26 40.83
C PHE A 11 8.65 -19.35 40.30
N LEU A 12 7.65 -19.46 41.20
CA LEU A 12 6.23 -19.51 40.84
C LEU A 12 5.74 -18.15 40.32
N LEU A 13 6.21 -17.03 40.89
CA LEU A 13 5.92 -15.69 40.39
C LEU A 13 6.55 -15.42 39.02
N MET A 14 7.80 -15.86 38.79
CA MET A 14 8.45 -15.74 37.47
C MET A 14 7.77 -16.62 36.41
N SER A 15 7.34 -17.84 36.76
CA SER A 15 6.61 -18.69 35.82
C SER A 15 5.21 -18.18 35.52
N CYS A 16 4.49 -17.61 36.50
CA CYS A 16 3.21 -16.94 36.24
C CYS A 16 3.37 -15.69 35.34
N LEU A 17 4.45 -14.91 35.49
CA LEU A 17 4.70 -13.71 34.68
C LEU A 17 5.00 -14.03 33.20
N VAL A 18 5.61 -15.20 32.93
CA VAL A 18 5.87 -15.69 31.56
C VAL A 18 4.60 -16.25 30.92
N PHE A 19 3.66 -16.80 31.70
CA PHE A 19 2.38 -17.28 31.16
C PHE A 19 1.36 -16.16 30.90
N THR A 20 1.41 -15.03 31.60
CA THR A 20 0.49 -13.90 31.35
C THR A 20 0.94 -12.97 30.22
N SER A 21 2.16 -13.12 29.69
CA SER A 21 2.68 -12.31 28.58
C SER A 21 2.48 -12.95 27.20
N VAL A 22 1.92 -14.17 27.15
CA VAL A 22 1.60 -14.88 25.91
C VAL A 22 0.13 -15.33 25.94
N THR A 23 -0.78 -14.37 25.97
CA THR A 23 -2.16 -14.64 25.52
C THR A 23 -2.24 -14.38 24.03
N PRO A 24 -2.63 -15.36 23.19
CA PRO A 24 -3.08 -15.02 21.85
C PRO A 24 -4.30 -14.11 21.97
N LEU A 25 -4.27 -12.98 21.27
CA LEU A 25 -5.39 -12.08 21.15
C LEU A 25 -6.46 -12.79 20.29
N ILE A 26 -7.29 -13.63 20.90
CA ILE A 26 -8.51 -14.14 20.27
C ILE A 26 -9.59 -13.10 20.53
N SER A 27 -9.77 -12.18 19.58
CA SER A 27 -10.95 -11.32 19.54
C SER A 27 -12.15 -12.18 19.12
N ALA A 28 -12.89 -12.71 20.10
CA ALA A 28 -14.25 -13.15 19.88
C ALA A 28 -15.13 -11.90 19.69
N GLN A 29 -15.42 -11.54 18.45
CA GLN A 29 -16.41 -10.52 18.14
C GLN A 29 -17.79 -11.18 18.19
N GLU A 30 -18.43 -11.09 19.36
CA GLU A 30 -19.84 -11.43 19.53
C GLU A 30 -20.68 -10.51 18.63
N GLY A 31 -21.49 -11.15 17.77
CA GLY A 31 -22.43 -10.48 16.90
C GLY A 31 -23.51 -9.77 17.70
N TYR A 32 -23.59 -8.45 17.54
CA TYR A 32 -24.81 -7.71 17.81
C TYR A 32 -25.70 -7.76 16.57
N GLY A 33 -26.74 -8.58 16.66
CA GLY A 33 -27.86 -8.54 15.74
C GLY A 33 -28.65 -7.25 15.93
N ASN A 34 -28.92 -6.56 14.83
CA ASN A 34 -29.94 -5.52 14.76
C ASN A 34 -31.14 -6.08 14.01
N GLN A 35 -32.19 -6.43 14.76
CA GLN A 35 -33.53 -6.69 14.27
C GLN A 35 -34.39 -5.43 14.40
N TYR A 36 -34.99 -5.05 13.27
CA TYR A 36 -36.25 -4.30 13.07
C TYR A 36 -36.48 -2.94 13.76
N GLY A 37 -36.72 -1.94 12.91
CA GLY A 37 -37.39 -0.69 13.27
C GLY A 37 -37.93 0.02 12.02
N SER A 38 -39.10 -0.41 11.56
CA SER A 38 -39.92 0.24 10.53
C SER A 38 -40.32 1.66 10.94
N GLY A 39 -40.09 2.64 10.05
CA GLY A 39 -40.59 4.01 10.21
C GLY A 39 -40.95 4.61 8.85
N GLN A 40 -42.22 4.54 8.49
CA GLN A 40 -42.84 5.36 7.45
C GLN A 40 -42.67 6.85 7.77
N GLY A 41 -42.30 7.64 6.76
CA GLY A 41 -42.25 9.09 6.84
C GLY A 41 -42.39 9.72 5.46
N ASN A 42 -43.63 9.90 5.03
CA ASN A 42 -44.03 10.71 3.88
C ASN A 42 -43.69 12.18 4.15
N SER A 43 -43.06 12.91 3.22
CA SER A 43 -43.35 14.34 3.00
C SER A 43 -42.64 14.88 1.74
N SER A 44 -43.48 15.14 0.75
CA SER A 44 -43.30 16.05 -0.38
C SER A 44 -42.96 17.48 0.06
N SER A 45 -42.03 18.15 -0.64
CA SER A 45 -42.24 19.48 -1.26
C SER A 45 -40.93 20.04 -1.86
N ASP A 46 -40.89 20.06 -3.20
CA ASP A 46 -40.28 21.15 -3.99
C ASP A 46 -41.19 22.40 -3.85
N PRO A 47 -40.75 23.67 -4.05
CA PRO A 47 -39.94 24.07 -5.22
C PRO A 47 -38.95 25.25 -5.05
N GLN A 48 -38.10 25.42 -6.08
CA GLN A 48 -37.58 26.67 -6.68
C GLN A 48 -36.95 27.76 -5.78
N GLN A 49 -35.71 28.15 -6.10
CA GLN A 49 -35.37 29.52 -6.57
C GLN A 49 -33.88 29.70 -6.96
N SER A 50 -33.71 30.62 -7.91
CA SER A 50 -32.56 30.94 -8.78
C SER A 50 -31.36 31.64 -8.09
N PRO A 51 -30.23 31.89 -8.80
CA PRO A 51 -28.95 32.31 -8.23
C PRO A 51 -28.72 33.84 -8.27
N PRO A 52 -27.76 34.39 -7.50
CA PRO A 52 -27.31 35.76 -7.70
C PRO A 52 -25.95 35.84 -8.43
N GLU A 53 -26.02 36.45 -9.61
CA GLU A 53 -25.25 37.61 -10.08
C GLU A 53 -23.80 37.83 -9.66
N VAL A 54 -22.98 37.93 -10.71
CA VAL A 54 -21.68 38.61 -10.81
C VAL A 54 -21.84 40.12 -10.60
N PRO A 55 -20.83 40.78 -9.99
CA PRO A 55 -20.46 42.12 -10.43
C PRO A 55 -18.98 42.21 -10.78
N GLY A 56 -18.71 42.79 -11.94
CA GLY A 56 -17.37 43.08 -12.41
C GLY A 56 -16.87 44.48 -12.04
N SER A 57 -15.59 44.65 -12.38
CA SER A 57 -14.95 45.85 -12.92
C SER A 57 -14.44 46.97 -11.99
N MET A 58 -13.28 47.48 -12.43
CA MET A 58 -12.52 48.68 -12.03
C MET A 58 -11.71 48.51 -10.74
N GLY A 59 -10.39 48.71 -10.70
CA GLY A 59 -9.52 49.62 -11.44
C GLY A 59 -8.81 50.50 -10.42
N GLY A 60 -7.49 50.72 -10.54
CA GLY A 60 -6.84 51.77 -9.73
C GLY A 60 -5.37 51.54 -9.36
N PHE A 61 -4.55 52.43 -9.91
CA PHE A 61 -3.14 52.71 -9.61
C PHE A 61 -2.85 53.19 -8.17
N GLY A 62 -1.59 53.04 -7.75
CA GLY A 62 -0.91 53.79 -6.67
C GLY A 62 -0.13 52.84 -5.74
N GLY A 63 1.17 52.93 -5.47
CA GLY A 63 2.11 54.04 -5.50
C GLY A 63 2.43 54.51 -4.08
N GLN A 64 3.71 54.41 -3.66
CA GLN A 64 4.34 54.99 -2.45
C GLN A 64 3.94 54.35 -1.10
N GLN A 65 4.73 54.28 -0.01
CA GLN A 65 5.97 54.89 0.51
C GLN A 65 6.44 53.94 1.67
N SER A 66 7.73 53.62 1.85
CA SER A 66 8.71 54.32 2.71
C SER A 66 8.32 54.53 4.19
N GLY A 67 9.15 53.99 5.10
CA GLY A 67 9.23 54.35 6.54
C GLY A 67 9.06 53.13 7.46
N GLY A 68 9.91 52.86 8.45
CA GLY A 68 11.04 53.59 9.00
C GLY A 68 11.76 52.76 10.06
N ASN A 69 13.00 53.16 10.32
CA ASN A 69 13.87 52.70 11.41
C ASN A 69 13.20 52.80 12.78
N HIS A 70 13.48 51.82 13.64
CA HIS A 70 13.63 52.07 15.08
C HIS A 70 14.78 51.23 15.66
N ASP A 71 15.90 51.91 15.87
CA ASP A 71 16.89 51.60 16.91
C ASP A 71 16.30 51.93 18.29
N ASN A 72 16.54 51.05 19.26
CA ASN A 72 17.17 51.36 20.56
C ASN A 72 16.83 50.30 21.62
N GLY A 73 17.84 49.84 22.37
CA GLY A 73 17.58 49.24 23.67
C GLY A 73 18.64 48.27 24.18
N SER A 74 19.89 48.70 24.30
CA SER A 74 20.92 47.99 25.08
C SER A 74 20.66 48.23 26.57
N GLY A 75 20.36 47.17 27.32
CA GLY A 75 20.31 47.18 28.78
C GLY A 75 21.07 45.98 29.34
N PRO A 76 22.10 46.17 30.18
CA PRO A 76 22.81 45.09 30.86
C PRO A 76 22.29 44.91 32.29
N GLY A 77 22.16 43.66 32.72
CA GLY A 77 22.08 43.30 34.14
C GLY A 77 20.87 42.43 34.49
N GLY A 78 21.13 41.28 35.09
CA GLY A 78 20.10 40.43 35.69
C GLY A 78 20.57 38.99 35.85
N ASP A 79 21.19 38.72 37.00
CA ASP A 79 21.67 37.42 37.44
C ASP A 79 20.57 36.35 37.59
N ASN A 80 21.00 35.10 37.41
CA ASN A 80 20.56 33.90 38.12
C ASN A 80 19.06 33.69 38.35
N GLU A 81 18.44 32.90 37.47
CA GLU A 81 17.45 31.92 37.92
C GLU A 81 17.69 30.55 37.31
N ASN A 82 17.90 29.60 38.22
CA ASN A 82 18.09 28.18 38.03
C ASN A 82 16.76 27.58 37.56
N SER A 83 16.46 27.72 36.26
CA SER A 83 15.28 27.16 35.62
C SER A 83 15.50 25.66 35.38
N SER A 84 14.85 24.86 36.23
CA SER A 84 14.58 23.44 36.03
C SER A 84 14.13 23.19 34.59
N GLY A 85 15.02 22.56 33.80
CA GLY A 85 14.86 22.29 32.38
C GLY A 85 13.67 21.39 32.11
N GLY A 86 12.49 21.99 31.97
CA GLY A 86 11.35 21.37 31.31
C GLY A 86 11.74 21.08 29.88
N HIS A 87 11.97 19.79 29.57
CA HIS A 87 12.13 19.34 28.21
C HIS A 87 10.83 19.66 27.45
N GLN A 88 10.81 20.83 26.79
CA GLN A 88 9.82 21.11 25.76
C GLN A 88 10.02 20.04 24.69
N TYR A 89 9.11 19.07 24.66
CA TYR A 89 8.94 18.15 23.56
C TYR A 89 8.62 19.00 22.34
N ARG A 90 9.66 19.36 21.57
CA ARG A 90 9.51 19.97 20.26
C ARG A 90 8.74 18.97 19.41
N HIS A 91 7.45 19.23 19.19
CA HIS A 91 6.67 18.55 18.18
C HIS A 91 7.45 18.63 16.87
N ARG A 92 7.94 17.48 16.41
CA ARG A 92 8.70 17.39 15.17
C ARG A 92 7.68 17.39 14.04
N TYR A 93 7.57 18.52 13.35
CA TYR A 93 6.70 18.65 12.18
C TYR A 93 7.26 17.80 11.04
N GLN A 94 6.48 16.84 10.58
CA GLN A 94 6.71 16.17 9.30
C GLN A 94 6.26 17.13 8.20
N ARG A 95 7.19 17.55 7.35
CA ARG A 95 6.86 18.36 6.16
C ARG A 95 6.95 17.46 4.95
N ARG A 96 5.87 17.42 4.17
CA ARG A 96 5.79 16.72 2.90
C ARG A 96 5.61 17.70 1.77
N TYR A 97 6.24 17.43 0.65
CA TYR A 97 5.98 18.11 -0.60
C TYR A 97 5.85 17.11 -1.73
N THR A 98 4.89 17.36 -2.61
CA THR A 98 4.65 16.56 -3.81
C THR A 98 4.97 17.43 -5.02
N ILE A 99 5.84 16.92 -5.88
CA ILE A 99 6.17 17.53 -7.17
C ILE A 99 5.57 16.65 -8.24
N MET A 100 4.87 17.26 -9.19
CA MET A 100 4.29 16.57 -10.34
C MET A 100 4.83 17.25 -11.60
N ASP A 101 5.39 16.45 -12.49
CA ASP A 101 5.88 16.86 -13.80
C ASP A 101 5.43 15.84 -14.84
N GLY A 102 4.94 16.29 -15.99
CA GLY A 102 4.38 15.39 -16.98
C GLY A 102 4.12 16.07 -18.31
N THR A 103 3.91 15.24 -19.32
CA THR A 103 3.41 15.63 -20.64
C THR A 103 2.11 14.89 -20.91
N GLU A 104 1.68 14.85 -22.17
CA GLU A 104 0.48 14.15 -22.59
C GLU A 104 0.56 12.64 -22.36
N ASN A 105 1.75 12.02 -22.48
CA ASN A 105 1.90 10.55 -22.46
C ASN A 105 2.63 10.01 -21.24
N TYR A 106 3.15 10.87 -20.37
CA TYR A 106 3.77 10.42 -19.13
C TYR A 106 3.56 11.41 -18.01
N THR A 107 3.62 10.90 -16.79
CA THR A 107 3.63 11.67 -15.56
C THR A 107 4.64 11.11 -14.58
N ARG A 108 5.24 12.01 -13.83
CA ARG A 108 6.16 11.71 -12.75
C ARG A 108 5.68 12.44 -11.52
N ILE A 109 5.55 11.71 -10.42
CA ILE A 109 5.12 12.23 -9.15
C ILE A 109 6.10 11.82 -8.09
N ARG A 110 6.67 12.83 -7.42
CA ARG A 110 7.63 12.62 -6.34
C ARG A 110 7.11 13.23 -5.06
N SER A 111 6.80 12.38 -4.10
CA SER A 111 6.49 12.74 -2.72
C SER A 111 7.76 12.65 -1.88
N GLN A 112 8.12 13.75 -1.21
CA GLN A 112 9.29 13.77 -0.32
C GLN A 112 8.84 14.05 1.10
N CYS A 113 9.32 13.23 2.04
CA CYS A 113 8.97 13.29 3.44
C CYS A 113 10.23 13.48 4.26
N ARG A 114 10.29 14.54 5.07
CA ARG A 114 11.35 14.70 6.06
C ARG A 114 10.90 14.14 7.39
N HIS A 115 11.50 13.02 7.80
CA HIS A 115 11.33 12.45 9.12
C HIS A 115 12.64 12.59 9.92
N ASN A 116 12.66 13.47 10.92
CA ASN A 116 13.85 13.76 11.72
C ASN A 116 15.05 14.31 10.89
N ARG A 117 16.13 13.51 10.79
CA ARG A 117 17.36 13.82 10.05
C ARG A 117 17.44 13.08 8.70
N THR A 118 16.45 12.24 8.39
CA THR A 118 16.38 11.51 7.13
C THR A 118 15.31 12.14 6.26
N ASP A 119 15.68 12.41 5.01
CA ASP A 119 14.75 12.80 3.96
C ASP A 119 14.48 11.56 3.12
N GLU A 120 13.22 11.17 3.03
CA GLU A 120 12.75 10.04 2.24
C GLU A 120 12.04 10.56 0.99
N ALA A 121 12.08 9.79 -0.10
CA ALA A 121 11.29 10.07 -1.28
C ALA A 121 10.57 8.82 -1.78
N PHE A 122 9.33 9.00 -2.17
CA PHE A 122 8.49 8.03 -2.85
C PHE A 122 8.16 8.62 -4.21
N GLU A 123 8.52 7.91 -5.26
CA GLU A 123 8.42 8.41 -6.62
C GLU A 123 7.72 7.40 -7.51
N ILE A 124 6.84 7.92 -8.35
CA ILE A 124 6.07 7.17 -9.33
C ILE A 124 6.33 7.80 -10.68
N PHE A 125 6.54 6.96 -11.68
CA PHE A 125 6.55 7.34 -13.08
C PHE A 125 5.53 6.48 -13.80
N PHE A 126 4.55 7.12 -14.45
CA PHE A 126 3.52 6.44 -15.23
C PHE A 126 3.61 6.91 -16.69
N SER A 127 3.64 5.99 -17.64
CA SER A 127 3.71 6.27 -19.07
C SER A 127 2.73 5.40 -19.86
N ILE A 128 2.23 5.94 -20.97
CA ILE A 128 1.37 5.26 -21.96
C ILE A 128 2.02 5.20 -23.36
N ASP A 129 3.33 5.42 -23.48
CA ASP A 129 4.01 5.52 -24.79
C ASP A 129 4.07 4.19 -25.57
N ALA A 130 4.21 3.07 -24.86
CA ALA A 130 4.16 1.74 -25.44
C ALA A 130 2.95 1.00 -24.89
N ALA A 131 3.06 0.41 -23.71
CA ALA A 131 1.95 -0.07 -22.91
C ALA A 131 1.87 0.74 -21.62
N PRO A 132 0.70 0.84 -20.97
CA PRO A 132 0.59 1.50 -19.68
C PRO A 132 1.56 0.88 -18.68
N THR A 133 2.48 1.70 -18.20
CA THR A 133 3.64 1.26 -17.41
C THR A 133 3.79 2.15 -16.19
N LEU A 134 3.83 1.54 -15.02
CA LEU A 134 3.98 2.20 -13.72
C LEU A 134 5.29 1.76 -13.07
N GLU A 135 6.29 2.64 -13.06
CA GLU A 135 7.52 2.48 -12.32
C GLU A 135 7.38 3.16 -10.96
N LEU A 136 7.85 2.52 -9.89
CA LEU A 136 7.97 3.20 -8.61
C LEU A 136 9.29 2.91 -7.92
N SER A 137 9.73 3.96 -7.25
CA SER A 137 11.03 4.09 -6.64
C SER A 137 10.88 4.65 -5.23
N TYR A 138 11.60 4.07 -4.27
CA TYR A 138 11.58 4.50 -2.88
C TYR A 138 12.98 4.74 -2.35
N LEU A 139 13.27 5.99 -2.01
CA LEU A 139 14.54 6.41 -1.46
C LEU A 139 14.37 6.58 0.06
N PRO A 140 14.83 5.63 0.89
CA PRO A 140 14.78 5.77 2.36
C PRO A 140 15.72 6.88 2.87
N SER A 141 16.62 7.37 2.02
CA SER A 141 17.43 8.56 2.26
C SER A 141 17.71 9.25 0.93
N LEU A 142 17.63 10.58 0.86
CA LEU A 142 18.01 11.35 -0.33
C LEU A 142 19.48 11.18 -0.75
N ASN A 143 20.33 10.65 0.14
CA ASN A 143 21.72 10.30 -0.18
C ASN A 143 21.87 8.91 -0.81
N ALA A 144 20.80 8.10 -0.83
CA ALA A 144 20.79 6.82 -1.56
C ALA A 144 20.80 7.09 -3.06
N SER A 145 21.48 6.22 -3.81
CA SER A 145 21.55 6.38 -5.27
C SER A 145 20.17 6.17 -5.90
N MET A 146 19.79 7.03 -6.86
CA MET A 146 18.54 6.90 -7.63
C MET A 146 18.52 5.68 -8.56
N GLY A 147 19.62 4.91 -8.64
CA GLY A 147 19.72 3.72 -9.49
C GLY A 147 18.97 2.51 -8.95
N GLU A 148 18.48 2.55 -7.71
CA GLU A 148 17.75 1.44 -7.10
C GLU A 148 16.25 1.58 -7.38
N ARG A 149 15.85 1.29 -8.62
CA ARG A 149 14.45 1.11 -9.02
C ARG A 149 13.86 -0.09 -8.29
N HIS A 150 12.63 0.01 -7.80
CA HIS A 150 12.07 -1.05 -6.95
C HIS A 150 11.16 -2.00 -7.71
N PHE A 151 10.42 -1.47 -8.68
CA PHE A 151 9.49 -2.27 -9.46
C PHE A 151 8.96 -1.50 -10.65
N ASN A 152 8.59 -2.26 -11.66
CA ASN A 152 7.90 -1.81 -12.85
C ASN A 152 6.66 -2.69 -13.06
N LEU A 153 5.48 -2.08 -13.10
CA LEU A 153 4.21 -2.75 -13.40
C LEU A 153 3.81 -2.39 -14.83
N VAL A 154 3.79 -3.38 -15.71
CA VAL A 154 3.34 -3.24 -17.10
C VAL A 154 1.95 -3.86 -17.22
N ILE A 155 1.02 -3.12 -17.81
CA ILE A 155 -0.32 -3.61 -18.14
C ILE A 155 -0.29 -4.01 -19.62
N ASP A 156 -0.25 -5.31 -19.89
CA ASP A 156 0.20 -5.84 -21.18
C ASP A 156 -0.95 -6.02 -22.18
N GLN A 157 -1.97 -6.80 -21.80
CA GLN A 157 -3.05 -7.16 -22.71
C GLN A 157 -4.31 -7.67 -22.02
N LEU A 158 -5.41 -7.69 -22.78
CA LEU A 158 -6.62 -8.45 -22.48
C LEU A 158 -6.66 -9.72 -23.34
N ILE A 159 -7.10 -10.84 -22.77
CA ILE A 159 -7.24 -12.13 -23.44
C ILE A 159 -8.66 -12.65 -23.23
N GLU A 160 -9.38 -12.91 -24.32
CA GLU A 160 -10.59 -13.73 -24.30
C GLU A 160 -10.20 -15.20 -24.42
N TYR A 161 -10.64 -16.05 -23.51
CA TYR A 161 -10.24 -17.46 -23.47
C TYR A 161 -11.41 -18.40 -23.16
N LEU A 162 -11.27 -19.66 -23.57
CA LEU A 162 -12.17 -20.75 -23.19
C LEU A 162 -11.53 -21.55 -22.05
N ASP A 163 -12.11 -21.40 -20.87
CA ASP A 163 -11.75 -22.17 -19.68
C ASP A 163 -12.13 -23.65 -19.87
N SER A 164 -11.13 -24.47 -20.18
CA SER A 164 -11.34 -25.86 -20.58
C SER A 164 -11.56 -26.80 -19.40
N ASN A 165 -11.23 -26.36 -18.18
CA ASN A 165 -11.32 -27.17 -16.96
C ASN A 165 -12.31 -26.60 -15.92
N GLU A 166 -13.01 -25.51 -16.27
CA GLU A 166 -14.03 -24.81 -15.49
C GLU A 166 -13.54 -24.34 -14.10
N ASN A 167 -12.26 -23.99 -13.99
CA ASN A 167 -11.69 -23.52 -12.72
C ASN A 167 -11.76 -21.98 -12.55
N GLY A 168 -12.26 -21.27 -13.56
CA GLY A 168 -12.46 -19.82 -13.57
C GLY A 168 -11.17 -19.01 -13.66
N LYS A 169 -10.02 -19.61 -14.00
CA LYS A 169 -8.75 -18.91 -14.24
C LYS A 169 -8.18 -19.24 -15.60
N TYR A 170 -7.45 -18.31 -16.18
CA TYR A 170 -6.66 -18.56 -17.38
C TYR A 170 -5.48 -19.48 -17.05
N ASP A 171 -5.44 -20.64 -17.70
CA ASP A 171 -4.34 -21.60 -17.69
C ASP A 171 -3.65 -21.69 -19.06
N HIS A 172 -2.40 -22.17 -19.08
CA HIS A 172 -1.64 -22.35 -20.32
C HIS A 172 -2.31 -23.29 -21.34
N ASN A 173 -3.19 -24.18 -20.88
CA ASN A 173 -3.89 -25.14 -21.75
C ASN A 173 -5.22 -24.61 -22.29
N ASP A 174 -5.65 -23.41 -21.89
CA ASP A 174 -6.90 -22.83 -22.37
C ASP A 174 -6.74 -22.25 -23.78
N ASP A 175 -7.79 -22.38 -24.58
CA ASP A 175 -7.82 -21.84 -25.93
C ASP A 175 -8.03 -20.32 -25.89
N ILE A 176 -7.07 -19.57 -26.44
CA ILE A 176 -7.23 -18.12 -26.67
C ILE A 176 -8.17 -17.92 -27.86
N VAL A 177 -9.27 -17.21 -27.63
CA VAL A 177 -10.26 -16.85 -28.65
C VAL A 177 -9.88 -15.54 -29.35
N SER A 178 -9.52 -14.53 -28.58
CA SER A 178 -9.11 -13.21 -29.06
C SER A 178 -8.18 -12.54 -28.05
N SER A 179 -7.39 -11.55 -28.49
CA SER A 179 -6.55 -10.75 -27.58
C SER A 179 -6.45 -9.29 -28.05
N LEU A 180 -6.26 -8.40 -27.09
CA LEU A 180 -6.00 -6.98 -27.29
C LEU A 180 -4.71 -6.59 -26.56
N VAL A 181 -3.64 -6.41 -27.32
CA VAL A 181 -2.32 -6.03 -26.78
C VAL A 181 -2.24 -4.51 -26.65
N PHE A 182 -2.03 -3.99 -25.45
CA PHE A 182 -2.07 -2.54 -25.19
C PHE A 182 -0.94 -1.77 -25.87
N SER A 183 0.17 -2.41 -26.21
CA SER A 183 1.23 -1.80 -27.04
C SER A 183 0.79 -1.40 -28.46
N ASN A 184 -0.34 -1.92 -28.93
CA ASN A 184 -0.94 -1.60 -30.21
C ASN A 184 -2.20 -0.73 -30.08
N VAL A 185 -2.51 -0.24 -28.88
CA VAL A 185 -3.70 0.56 -28.59
C VAL A 185 -3.29 2.01 -28.32
N THR A 186 -4.09 2.95 -28.82
CA THR A 186 -3.89 4.37 -28.54
C THR A 186 -4.64 4.77 -27.28
N PHE A 187 -3.93 5.39 -26.34
CA PHE A 187 -4.49 5.98 -25.13
C PHE A 187 -4.72 7.49 -25.31
N SER A 188 -5.71 8.02 -24.60
CA SER A 188 -5.92 9.45 -24.43
C SER A 188 -4.85 10.04 -23.52
N ASN A 189 -4.62 11.34 -23.66
CA ASN A 189 -3.65 12.06 -22.85
C ASN A 189 -3.95 11.88 -21.36
N ILE A 190 -2.89 11.77 -20.56
CA ILE A 190 -2.98 11.68 -19.11
C ILE A 190 -3.56 12.98 -18.56
N THR A 191 -4.61 12.85 -17.74
CA THR A 191 -5.26 13.97 -17.07
C THR A 191 -5.12 13.88 -15.55
N TYR A 192 -5.32 15.01 -14.88
CA TYR A 192 -5.18 15.13 -13.43
C TYR A 192 -6.39 15.83 -12.85
N THR A 193 -6.92 15.26 -11.78
CA THR A 193 -7.91 15.94 -10.96
C THR A 193 -7.51 15.83 -9.50
N ASN A 194 -7.68 16.93 -8.76
CA ASN A 194 -7.58 16.89 -7.32
C ASN A 194 -8.98 16.78 -6.74
N SER A 195 -9.16 15.84 -5.82
CA SER A 195 -10.39 15.65 -5.06
C SER A 195 -10.10 15.77 -3.57
N THR A 196 -11.15 15.95 -2.79
CA THR A 196 -11.09 15.96 -1.32
C THR A 196 -11.94 14.81 -0.80
N THR A 197 -11.34 13.98 0.03
CA THR A 197 -12.06 12.90 0.73
C THR A 197 -13.07 13.45 1.74
N PRO A 198 -14.03 12.62 2.20
CA PRO A 198 -14.93 13.00 3.29
C PRO A 198 -14.21 13.44 4.58
N ASP A 199 -12.99 12.96 4.82
CA ASP A 199 -12.16 13.36 5.97
C ASP A 199 -11.28 14.60 5.70
N GLY A 200 -11.49 15.30 4.59
CA GLY A 200 -10.84 16.58 4.27
C GLY A 200 -9.42 16.47 3.71
N LYS A 201 -8.97 15.26 3.36
CA LYS A 201 -7.63 15.01 2.81
C LYS A 201 -7.65 15.12 1.29
N THR A 202 -6.52 15.54 0.73
CA THR A 202 -6.39 15.70 -0.72
C THR A 202 -5.98 14.37 -1.37
N ILE A 203 -6.71 14.02 -2.43
CA ILE A 203 -6.34 12.95 -3.35
C ILE A 203 -6.03 13.57 -4.70
N THR A 204 -4.94 13.14 -5.32
CA THR A 204 -4.69 13.37 -6.74
C THR A 204 -5.07 12.11 -7.51
N ILE A 205 -5.94 12.28 -8.49
CA ILE A 205 -6.39 11.24 -9.40
C ILE A 205 -5.72 11.50 -10.75
N ILE A 206 -5.01 10.50 -11.25
CA ILE A 206 -4.43 10.48 -12.59
C ILE A 206 -5.30 9.55 -13.42
N GLU A 207 -5.70 9.97 -14.61
CA GLU A 207 -6.59 9.19 -15.45
C GLU A 207 -6.13 9.16 -16.90
N THR A 208 -6.28 7.99 -17.52
CA THR A 208 -6.17 7.78 -18.98
C THR A 208 -7.09 6.64 -19.38
N HIS A 209 -7.47 6.59 -20.66
CA HIS A 209 -8.29 5.54 -21.24
C HIS A 209 -7.91 5.31 -22.69
N THR A 210 -8.23 4.14 -23.22
CA THR A 210 -8.09 3.87 -24.66
C THR A 210 -9.05 4.77 -25.44
N THR A 211 -8.71 5.17 -26.67
CA THR A 211 -9.53 6.14 -27.43
C THR A 211 -10.94 5.66 -27.77
N ASP A 212 -11.17 4.35 -27.71
CA ASP A 212 -12.47 3.70 -27.84
C ASP A 212 -13.22 3.53 -26.50
N ASN A 213 -12.61 3.95 -25.39
CA ASN A 213 -13.08 3.80 -24.00
C ASN A 213 -13.24 2.34 -23.53
N LEU A 214 -12.62 1.38 -24.22
CA LEU A 214 -12.68 -0.03 -23.83
C LEU A 214 -11.94 -0.28 -22.51
N PHE A 215 -10.81 0.38 -22.27
CA PHE A 215 -10.03 0.20 -21.06
C PHE A 215 -9.64 1.56 -20.47
N SER A 216 -9.75 1.71 -19.15
CA SER A 216 -9.28 2.88 -18.42
C SER A 216 -8.50 2.52 -17.17
N ILE A 217 -7.60 3.44 -16.81
CA ILE A 217 -6.75 3.35 -15.63
C ILE A 217 -6.93 4.63 -14.83
N LEU A 218 -7.33 4.48 -13.57
CA LEU A 218 -7.36 5.56 -12.59
C LEU A 218 -6.32 5.28 -11.51
N ILE A 219 -5.45 6.24 -11.23
CA ILE A 219 -4.40 6.12 -10.22
C ILE A 219 -4.68 7.13 -9.11
N TYR A 220 -4.81 6.66 -7.89
CA TYR A 220 -5.08 7.48 -6.71
C TYR A 220 -3.83 7.64 -5.87
N LEU A 221 -3.50 8.91 -5.59
CA LEU A 221 -2.37 9.30 -4.77
C LEU A 221 -2.82 10.18 -3.64
N VAL A 222 -2.34 9.87 -2.43
CA VAL A 222 -2.78 10.54 -1.22
C VAL A 222 -1.63 11.30 -0.58
N SER A 223 -1.86 12.56 -0.23
CA SER A 223 -0.86 13.35 0.50
C SER A 223 -0.77 12.94 1.96
N GLU A 224 -1.83 12.32 2.49
CA GLU A 224 -2.00 11.85 3.87
C GLU A 224 -2.79 10.54 3.84
N GLN A 225 -2.51 9.64 4.80
CA GLN A 225 -3.25 8.39 4.90
C GLN A 225 -4.75 8.67 4.98
N THR A 226 -5.55 8.09 4.09
CA THR A 226 -6.99 8.32 4.04
C THR A 226 -7.72 7.06 3.62
N SER A 227 -9.05 7.04 3.77
CA SER A 227 -9.88 5.96 3.26
C SER A 227 -10.47 6.33 1.90
N ILE A 228 -10.27 5.45 0.92
CA ILE A 228 -10.87 5.52 -0.42
C ILE A 228 -11.59 4.19 -0.64
N PHE A 229 -12.91 4.24 -0.86
CA PHE A 229 -13.76 3.07 -1.12
C PHE A 229 -13.61 1.93 -0.08
N ASN A 230 -13.59 2.30 1.22
CA ASN A 230 -13.39 1.39 2.36
C ASN A 230 -11.98 0.77 2.50
N ASN A 231 -11.06 1.09 1.59
CA ASN A 231 -9.65 0.76 1.73
C ASN A 231 -8.90 1.95 2.32
N ILE A 232 -7.99 1.69 3.25
CA ILE A 232 -7.06 2.73 3.72
C ILE A 232 -5.87 2.71 2.77
N ILE A 233 -5.50 3.89 2.27
CA ILE A 233 -4.32 4.07 1.42
C ILE A 233 -3.35 4.97 2.17
N THR A 234 -2.10 4.54 2.22
CA THR A 234 -1.04 5.34 2.82
C THR A 234 -0.32 6.19 1.78
N GLN A 235 0.45 7.11 2.33
CA GLN A 235 1.35 8.01 1.63
C GLN A 235 2.47 7.33 0.81
N LYS A 236 2.62 6.00 0.93
CA LYS A 236 3.64 5.16 0.30
C LYS A 236 3.02 4.06 -0.57
N GLU A 237 1.74 4.24 -0.87
CA GLU A 237 0.91 3.36 -1.67
C GLU A 237 0.28 4.15 -2.80
N VAL A 238 -0.07 3.39 -3.82
CA VAL A 238 -0.82 3.83 -4.97
C VAL A 238 -1.95 2.85 -5.14
N LYS A 239 -3.17 3.36 -5.21
CA LYS A 239 -4.31 2.55 -5.65
C LYS A 239 -4.51 2.77 -7.14
N ILE A 240 -4.81 1.70 -7.86
CA ILE A 240 -5.01 1.68 -9.29
C ILE A 240 -6.37 1.01 -9.53
N ASP A 241 -7.24 1.66 -10.28
CA ASP A 241 -8.51 1.06 -10.72
C ASP A 241 -8.43 0.80 -12.22
N PHE A 242 -8.62 -0.45 -12.58
CA PHE A 242 -8.80 -0.92 -13.95
C PHE A 242 -10.29 -1.00 -14.25
N THR A 243 -10.72 -0.35 -15.32
CA THR A 243 -12.08 -0.51 -15.83
C THR A 243 -12.02 -1.04 -17.26
N ILE A 244 -12.78 -2.10 -17.53
CA ILE A 244 -13.00 -2.65 -18.87
C ILE A 244 -14.47 -2.48 -19.21
N ILE A 245 -14.78 -1.85 -20.35
CA ILE A 245 -16.15 -1.56 -20.79
C ILE A 245 -16.35 -2.09 -22.21
N GLY A 246 -17.40 -2.90 -22.41
CA GLY A 246 -17.85 -3.34 -23.72
C GLY A 246 -16.82 -4.15 -24.50
N TYR A 247 -16.07 -5.04 -23.83
CA TYR A 247 -15.11 -5.90 -24.52
C TYR A 247 -15.83 -6.74 -25.61
N PRO A 248 -15.36 -6.75 -26.87
CA PRO A 248 -16.07 -7.35 -27.99
C PRO A 248 -15.88 -8.88 -28.05
N TYR A 249 -16.46 -9.60 -27.10
CA TYR A 249 -16.37 -11.06 -27.04
C TYR A 249 -16.80 -11.73 -28.35
N VAL A 250 -15.95 -12.60 -28.87
CA VAL A 250 -16.20 -13.38 -30.09
C VAL A 250 -16.99 -14.65 -29.78
N ASN A 251 -16.73 -15.28 -28.63
CA ASN A 251 -17.40 -16.50 -28.19
C ASN A 251 -18.40 -16.18 -27.06
N GLN A 252 -19.50 -16.93 -26.95
CA GLN A 252 -20.51 -16.73 -25.89
C GLN A 252 -20.13 -17.38 -24.55
N SER A 253 -19.29 -18.41 -24.60
CA SER A 253 -18.87 -19.20 -23.44
C SER A 253 -17.47 -18.82 -22.92
N SER A 254 -16.83 -17.82 -23.52
CA SER A 254 -15.51 -17.36 -23.11
C SER A 254 -15.56 -16.47 -21.86
N GLN A 255 -14.40 -16.37 -21.22
CA GLN A 255 -14.09 -15.47 -20.12
C GLN A 255 -13.05 -14.44 -20.57
N LEU A 256 -12.76 -13.46 -19.71
CA LEU A 256 -11.77 -12.42 -19.98
C LEU A 256 -10.66 -12.45 -18.95
N ALA A 257 -9.42 -12.34 -19.40
CA ALA A 257 -8.26 -12.18 -18.54
C ALA A 257 -7.53 -10.87 -18.80
N LEU A 258 -7.07 -10.19 -17.75
CA LEU A 258 -6.15 -9.06 -17.81
C LEU A 258 -4.75 -9.53 -17.41
N VAL A 259 -3.79 -9.40 -18.33
CA VAL A 259 -2.40 -9.75 -18.11
C VAL A 259 -1.63 -8.51 -17.68
N THR A 260 -0.99 -8.62 -16.52
CA THR A 260 -0.03 -7.63 -16.03
C THR A 260 1.30 -8.31 -15.77
N GLN A 261 2.37 -7.52 -15.75
CA GLN A 261 3.73 -7.99 -15.50
C GLN A 261 4.39 -7.11 -14.46
N VAL A 262 4.97 -7.74 -13.45
CA VAL A 262 5.79 -7.11 -12.43
C VAL A 262 7.25 -7.46 -12.70
N ASP A 263 8.06 -6.44 -12.86
CA ASP A 263 9.48 -6.50 -13.20
C ASP A 263 10.29 -5.87 -12.06
N THR A 264 11.21 -6.61 -11.44
CA THR A 264 11.95 -6.12 -10.26
C THR A 264 13.29 -6.83 -10.07
N PRO A 265 14.34 -6.15 -9.55
CA PRO A 265 15.60 -6.79 -9.18
C PRO A 265 15.52 -7.60 -7.86
N PHE A 266 14.32 -7.74 -7.28
CA PHE A 266 14.10 -8.34 -5.97
C PHE A 266 13.40 -9.71 -6.04
N ASP A 267 13.35 -10.38 -4.90
CA ASP A 267 12.62 -11.65 -4.77
C ASP A 267 11.12 -11.37 -4.71
N VAL A 268 10.34 -12.15 -5.46
CA VAL A 268 8.88 -12.02 -5.54
C VAL A 268 8.23 -13.29 -5.01
N LEU A 269 7.39 -13.15 -4.00
CA LEU A 269 6.67 -14.26 -3.37
C LEU A 269 5.16 -13.97 -3.39
N PRO A 270 4.33 -14.90 -3.91
CA PRO A 270 2.87 -14.79 -3.77
C PRO A 270 2.45 -14.90 -2.30
N GLU A 271 1.50 -14.07 -1.89
CA GLU A 271 0.92 -14.06 -0.55
C GLU A 271 -0.61 -14.04 -0.62
N GLN A 272 -1.25 -14.86 0.23
CA GLN A 272 -2.72 -14.89 0.39
C GLN A 272 -3.21 -14.04 1.57
N ASN A 273 -2.31 -13.59 2.45
CA ASN A 273 -2.62 -12.73 3.58
C ASN A 273 -1.63 -11.56 3.56
N THR A 274 -2.05 -10.44 3.00
CA THR A 274 -1.19 -9.29 2.72
C THR A 274 -0.79 -8.54 4.00
N TYR A 275 0.24 -7.71 3.91
CA TYR A 275 0.63 -6.83 5.02
C TYR A 275 -0.53 -5.94 5.49
N ASP A 276 -1.29 -5.35 4.56
CA ASP A 276 -2.40 -4.46 4.89
C ASP A 276 -3.53 -5.19 5.62
N GLU A 277 -3.82 -6.44 5.27
CA GLU A 277 -4.77 -7.28 6.00
C GLU A 277 -4.28 -7.60 7.41
N GLN A 278 -2.99 -7.89 7.56
CA GLN A 278 -2.39 -8.12 8.88
C GLN A 278 -2.43 -6.85 9.77
N GLN A 279 -2.40 -5.66 9.17
CA GLN A 279 -2.58 -4.39 9.87
C GLN A 279 -4.06 -4.00 10.08
N GLY A 280 -5.03 -4.74 9.51
CA GLY A 280 -6.44 -4.39 9.53
C GLY A 280 -6.80 -3.14 8.71
N ILE A 281 -5.97 -2.83 7.70
CA ILE A 281 -6.08 -1.68 6.79
C ILE A 281 -6.82 -2.05 5.50
N ALA A 282 -6.77 -3.32 5.13
CA ALA A 282 -7.50 -3.91 4.00
C ALA A 282 -8.14 -5.25 4.40
N ALA A 283 -8.99 -5.80 3.53
CA ALA A 283 -9.60 -7.10 3.70
C ALA A 283 -9.80 -7.79 2.34
N GLN A 284 -9.63 -9.12 2.31
CA GLN A 284 -9.85 -9.94 1.11
C GLN A 284 -8.92 -9.54 -0.04
N GLU A 285 -7.62 -9.44 0.26
CA GLU A 285 -6.60 -9.18 -0.74
C GLU A 285 -5.71 -10.40 -0.95
N SER A 286 -5.15 -10.50 -2.15
CA SER A 286 -3.98 -11.34 -2.42
C SER A 286 -2.92 -10.47 -3.05
N GLY A 287 -1.69 -10.94 -3.10
CA GLY A 287 -0.64 -10.14 -3.69
C GLY A 287 0.67 -10.85 -3.96
N LEU A 288 1.62 -10.04 -4.42
CA LEU A 288 3.02 -10.34 -4.51
C LEU A 288 3.76 -9.49 -3.48
N ASN A 289 4.50 -10.13 -2.59
CA ASN A 289 5.48 -9.48 -1.75
C ASN A 289 6.82 -9.42 -2.49
N ILE A 290 7.35 -8.21 -2.59
CA ILE A 290 8.59 -7.90 -3.31
C ILE A 290 9.62 -7.53 -2.26
N SER A 291 10.60 -8.40 -2.02
CA SER A 291 11.47 -8.27 -0.85
C SER A 291 12.96 -8.35 -1.18
N SER A 292 13.74 -7.60 -0.41
CA SER A 292 15.21 -7.65 -0.36
C SER A 292 15.65 -7.48 1.09
N PRO A 293 16.94 -7.66 1.43
CA PRO A 293 17.42 -7.51 2.81
C PRO A 293 17.17 -6.13 3.44
N THR A 294 16.92 -5.09 2.64
CA THR A 294 16.78 -3.71 3.13
C THR A 294 15.49 -3.01 2.68
N ARG A 295 14.71 -3.64 1.81
CA ARG A 295 13.54 -3.04 1.16
C ARG A 295 12.43 -4.06 1.06
N SER A 296 11.20 -3.61 1.25
CA SER A 296 9.99 -4.40 1.05
C SER A 296 8.99 -3.54 0.30
N GLY A 297 8.37 -4.12 -0.72
CA GLY A 297 7.25 -3.56 -1.44
C GLY A 297 6.23 -4.64 -1.74
N PHE A 298 5.12 -4.26 -2.34
CA PHE A 298 4.06 -5.19 -2.68
C PHE A 298 3.29 -4.72 -3.89
N PHE A 299 2.70 -5.69 -4.59
CA PHE A 299 1.62 -5.50 -5.55
C PHE A 299 0.45 -6.38 -5.10
N THR A 300 -0.62 -5.77 -4.61
CA THR A 300 -1.81 -6.48 -4.09
C THR A 300 -3.04 -6.15 -4.92
N TRP A 301 -4.07 -6.98 -4.81
CA TRP A 301 -5.34 -6.82 -5.49
C TRP A 301 -6.47 -7.37 -4.64
N ALA A 302 -7.68 -6.83 -4.83
CA ALA A 302 -8.87 -7.41 -4.22
C ALA A 302 -9.14 -8.80 -4.80
N ASN A 303 -9.58 -9.72 -3.95
CA ASN A 303 -9.99 -11.06 -4.39
C ASN A 303 -11.33 -11.05 -5.14
N GLU A 304 -11.95 -9.89 -5.30
CA GLU A 304 -13.23 -9.70 -5.95
C GLU A 304 -13.20 -8.50 -6.91
N ALA A 305 -13.95 -8.58 -8.00
CA ALA A 305 -14.17 -7.50 -8.96
C ALA A 305 -15.67 -7.26 -9.13
N VAL A 306 -16.02 -6.04 -9.54
CA VAL A 306 -17.40 -5.69 -9.86
C VAL A 306 -17.62 -5.93 -11.35
N VAL A 307 -18.44 -6.92 -11.69
CA VAL A 307 -18.86 -7.24 -13.06
C VAL A 307 -20.36 -6.98 -13.19
N ASP A 308 -20.72 -6.05 -14.09
CA ASP A 308 -22.11 -5.62 -14.32
C ASP A 308 -22.88 -5.25 -13.03
N ASN A 309 -22.20 -4.50 -12.15
CA ASN A 309 -22.69 -4.08 -10.82
C ASN A 309 -22.90 -5.22 -9.81
N LYS A 310 -22.30 -6.39 -10.04
CA LYS A 310 -22.30 -7.51 -9.09
C LYS A 310 -20.87 -7.91 -8.76
N THR A 311 -20.63 -8.31 -7.53
CA THR A 311 -19.33 -8.76 -7.07
C THR A 311 -19.09 -10.21 -7.47
N TYR A 312 -17.94 -10.49 -8.07
CA TYR A 312 -17.48 -11.84 -8.44
C TYR A 312 -16.05 -12.06 -7.96
N PRO A 313 -15.68 -13.30 -7.60
CA PRO A 313 -14.30 -13.63 -7.26
C PRO A 313 -13.39 -13.43 -8.48
N VAL A 314 -12.18 -12.94 -8.24
CA VAL A 314 -11.11 -12.82 -9.24
C VAL A 314 -10.14 -13.96 -9.01
N ASN A 315 -10.08 -14.91 -9.94
CA ASN A 315 -9.08 -15.96 -9.88
C ASN A 315 -7.81 -15.47 -10.58
N VAL A 316 -6.67 -15.68 -9.92
CA VAL A 316 -5.39 -15.15 -10.39
C VAL A 316 -4.40 -16.27 -10.65
N THR A 317 -3.78 -16.23 -11.83
CA THR A 317 -2.63 -17.05 -12.17
C THR A 317 -1.37 -16.18 -12.05
N VAL A 318 -0.39 -16.64 -11.27
CA VAL A 318 0.92 -15.99 -11.14
C VAL A 318 1.98 -16.89 -11.76
N LEU A 319 2.71 -16.38 -12.75
CA LEU A 319 3.83 -17.06 -13.40
C LEU A 319 5.09 -16.24 -13.17
N SER A 320 6.04 -16.75 -12.38
CA SER A 320 7.28 -16.05 -12.06
C SER A 320 8.49 -16.73 -12.69
N THR A 321 9.35 -15.92 -13.32
CA THR A 321 10.64 -16.32 -13.85
C THR A 321 11.71 -15.42 -13.27
N SER A 322 12.75 -16.01 -12.67
CA SER A 322 13.92 -15.26 -12.18
C SER A 322 15.12 -15.58 -13.03
N GLU A 323 15.73 -14.54 -13.60
CA GLU A 323 16.95 -14.62 -14.39
C GLU A 323 18.11 -13.98 -13.63
N GLN A 324 19.33 -14.45 -13.90
CA GLN A 324 20.55 -13.82 -13.40
C GLN A 324 21.31 -13.26 -14.58
N THR A 325 21.47 -11.94 -14.59
CA THR A 325 22.25 -11.25 -15.60
C THR A 325 23.61 -10.87 -15.02
N PHE A 326 24.62 -10.84 -15.89
CA PHE A 326 25.98 -10.40 -15.53
C PHE A 326 26.28 -9.10 -16.27
N SER A 327 26.35 -8.00 -15.53
CA SER A 327 26.78 -6.70 -16.06
C SER A 327 28.21 -6.41 -15.57
N GLY A 328 29.19 -6.74 -16.40
CA GLY A 328 30.60 -6.71 -16.01
C GLY A 328 30.93 -7.77 -14.94
N ASN A 329 31.43 -7.35 -13.78
CA ASN A 329 31.76 -8.23 -12.65
C ASN A 329 30.65 -8.26 -11.58
N VAL A 330 29.48 -7.65 -11.85
CA VAL A 330 28.35 -7.62 -10.94
C VAL A 330 27.27 -8.57 -11.45
N GLN A 331 26.85 -9.49 -10.58
CA GLN A 331 25.71 -10.37 -10.81
C GLN A 331 24.46 -9.65 -10.32
N GLU A 332 23.51 -9.43 -11.22
CA GLU A 332 22.22 -8.81 -10.93
C GLU A 332 21.13 -9.85 -11.15
N ALA A 333 20.36 -10.13 -10.08
CA ALA A 333 19.15 -10.93 -10.19
C ALA A 333 18.01 -10.04 -10.70
N TYR A 334 17.19 -10.59 -11.58
CA TYR A 334 16.02 -9.93 -12.11
C TYR A 334 14.85 -10.92 -12.12
N THR A 335 13.75 -10.54 -11.49
CA THR A 335 12.53 -11.33 -11.42
C THR A 335 11.44 -10.67 -12.24
N GLN A 336 10.83 -11.46 -13.11
CA GLN A 336 9.64 -11.11 -13.86
C GLN A 336 8.49 -12.01 -13.42
N SER A 337 7.38 -11.41 -13.00
CA SER A 337 6.18 -12.11 -12.56
C SER A 337 4.98 -11.63 -13.37
N GLN A 338 4.40 -12.51 -14.18
CA GLN A 338 3.12 -12.26 -14.83
C GLN A 338 2.00 -12.55 -13.84
N VAL A 339 1.09 -11.58 -13.67
CA VAL A 339 -0.12 -11.70 -12.85
C VAL A 339 -1.32 -11.56 -13.78
N ILE A 340 -2.08 -12.65 -13.90
CA ILE A 340 -3.19 -12.78 -14.85
C ILE A 340 -4.49 -12.84 -14.06
N PHE A 341 -5.27 -11.75 -14.12
CA PHE A 341 -6.56 -11.63 -13.45
C PHE A 341 -7.65 -12.19 -14.36
N SER A 342 -8.42 -13.16 -13.89
CA SER A 342 -9.50 -13.78 -14.67
C SER A 342 -10.86 -13.30 -14.18
N TYR A 343 -11.71 -12.91 -15.11
CA TYR A 343 -13.04 -12.37 -14.88
C TYR A 343 -14.11 -13.19 -15.61
N PRO A 344 -15.29 -13.38 -15.02
CA PRO A 344 -16.43 -13.82 -15.79
C PRO A 344 -16.76 -12.79 -16.88
N ARG A 345 -17.44 -13.25 -17.94
CA ARG A 345 -17.94 -12.37 -18.99
C ARG A 345 -18.83 -11.26 -18.40
N GLY A 346 -18.61 -10.02 -18.81
CA GLY A 346 -19.48 -8.89 -18.49
C GLY A 346 -19.30 -7.72 -19.44
N GLU A 347 -20.26 -6.79 -19.41
CA GLU A 347 -20.21 -5.55 -20.19
C GLU A 347 -19.38 -4.47 -19.48
N SER A 348 -19.27 -4.53 -18.16
CA SER A 348 -18.42 -3.64 -17.36
C SER A 348 -17.72 -4.43 -16.27
N ILE A 349 -16.39 -4.32 -16.19
CA ILE A 349 -15.55 -4.95 -15.16
C ILE A 349 -14.74 -3.85 -14.48
N VAL A 350 -14.79 -3.77 -13.15
CA VAL A 350 -13.97 -2.87 -12.34
C VAL A 350 -13.16 -3.69 -11.34
N HIS A 351 -11.85 -3.50 -11.32
CA HIS A 351 -10.92 -4.18 -10.43
C HIS A 351 -9.83 -3.24 -9.97
N ASP A 352 -9.34 -3.39 -8.74
CA ASP A 352 -8.89 -2.22 -7.99
C ASP A 352 -7.55 -2.42 -7.24
N PRO A 353 -6.48 -2.90 -7.91
CA PRO A 353 -5.20 -3.24 -7.29
C PRO A 353 -4.46 -2.08 -6.61
N LYS A 354 -3.46 -2.43 -5.80
CA LYS A 354 -2.57 -1.50 -5.11
C LYS A 354 -1.12 -1.88 -5.30
N ILE A 355 -0.26 -0.88 -5.24
CA ILE A 355 1.18 -1.07 -5.23
C ILE A 355 1.81 -0.11 -4.22
N GLY A 356 2.82 -0.58 -3.49
CA GLY A 356 3.35 0.21 -2.38
C GLY A 356 4.67 -0.30 -1.83
N VAL A 357 5.18 0.44 -0.84
CA VAL A 357 6.40 0.10 -0.09
C VAL A 357 6.11 0.05 1.40
N ILE A 358 6.65 -0.98 2.05
CA ILE A 358 6.53 -1.18 3.50
C ILE A 358 7.82 -0.65 4.13
N GLU A 359 7.69 0.27 5.09
CA GLU A 359 8.81 0.65 5.93
C GLU A 359 9.20 -0.53 6.82
N LEU A 360 10.36 -1.12 6.56
CA LEU A 360 11.02 -1.98 7.53
C LEU A 360 11.58 -1.06 8.64
N LEU A 361 10.72 -0.62 9.56
CA LEU A 361 11.14 0.11 10.76
C LEU A 361 12.26 -0.68 11.43
N GLY A 362 13.45 -0.07 11.52
CA GLY A 362 14.71 -0.72 11.87
C GLY A 362 14.57 -1.79 12.96
N GLY A 363 14.69 -3.05 12.57
CA GLY A 363 14.83 -4.18 13.46
C GLY A 363 13.55 -4.95 13.78
N VAL A 364 12.93 -5.58 12.78
CA VAL A 364 12.24 -6.84 13.01
C VAL A 364 12.47 -7.73 11.80
N LEU A 365 12.89 -8.96 12.08
CA LEU A 365 13.33 -9.96 11.11
C LEU A 365 12.27 -10.14 9.98
N PRO A 366 12.68 -10.31 8.71
CA PRO A 366 11.76 -10.56 7.59
C PRO A 366 10.76 -11.66 7.94
N ALA A 367 9.52 -11.56 7.46
CA ALA A 367 8.44 -12.52 7.77
C ALA A 367 8.84 -14.00 7.52
N VAL A 368 9.79 -14.24 6.61
CA VAL A 368 10.42 -15.56 6.37
C VAL A 368 11.09 -16.14 7.63
N LEU A 369 11.59 -15.31 8.54
CA LEU A 369 12.15 -15.72 9.83
C LEU A 369 11.10 -15.91 10.94
N GLN A 370 9.84 -15.52 10.73
CA GLN A 370 8.84 -15.53 11.79
C GLN A 370 8.07 -16.85 11.95
N VAL A 371 8.07 -17.76 10.98
CA VAL A 371 7.34 -19.03 11.17
C VAL A 371 8.31 -20.21 11.30
N GLU A 372 9.29 -20.33 10.40
CA GLU A 372 10.21 -21.46 10.42
C GLU A 372 11.20 -21.38 11.60
N TYR A 373 11.79 -20.22 11.84
CA TYR A 373 12.79 -20.07 12.90
C TYR A 373 12.19 -19.86 14.28
N LEU A 374 10.94 -19.43 14.37
CA LEU A 374 10.25 -19.32 15.66
C LEU A 374 10.09 -20.71 16.31
N SER A 375 9.86 -21.75 15.50
CA SER A 375 9.88 -23.14 15.98
C SER A 375 11.27 -23.58 16.48
N ILE A 376 12.35 -23.20 15.78
CA ILE A 376 13.73 -23.52 16.16
C ILE A 376 14.15 -22.75 17.42
N ILE A 377 13.84 -21.45 17.50
CA ILE A 377 14.09 -20.59 18.66
C ILE A 377 13.31 -21.11 19.86
N TYR A 378 12.05 -21.52 19.67
CA TYR A 378 11.24 -22.14 20.71
C TYR A 378 11.84 -23.47 21.19
N LEU A 379 12.33 -24.32 20.28
CA LEU A 379 12.99 -25.58 20.61
C LEU A 379 14.29 -25.33 21.40
N LEU A 380 15.11 -24.36 20.96
CA LEU A 380 16.32 -23.94 21.68
C LEU A 380 15.99 -23.39 23.07
N ALA A 381 14.94 -22.58 23.21
CA ALA A 381 14.49 -22.06 24.50
C ALA A 381 14.03 -23.19 25.44
N CYS A 382 13.26 -24.15 24.93
CA CYS A 382 12.85 -25.35 25.67
C CYS A 382 14.06 -26.19 26.11
N LEU A 383 15.06 -26.36 25.25
CA LEU A 383 16.28 -27.10 25.56
C LEU A 383 17.09 -26.41 26.67
N VAL A 384 17.28 -25.10 26.56
CA VAL A 384 17.96 -24.29 27.61
C VAL A 384 17.20 -24.36 28.93
N ALA A 385 15.87 -24.23 28.90
CA ALA A 385 15.03 -24.36 30.09
C ALA A 385 15.18 -25.75 30.74
N GLY A 386 15.23 -26.82 29.94
CA GLY A 386 15.47 -28.19 30.41
C GLY A 386 16.82 -28.35 31.10
N ILE A 387 17.89 -27.81 30.53
CA ILE A 387 19.24 -27.83 31.13
C ILE A 387 19.26 -27.09 32.48
N VAL A 388 18.66 -25.90 32.52
CA VAL A 388 18.58 -25.10 33.76
C VAL A 388 17.78 -25.84 34.83
N PHE A 389 16.62 -26.41 34.46
CA PHE A 389 15.79 -27.17 35.38
C PHE A 389 16.53 -28.40 35.94
N TYR A 390 17.18 -29.18 35.07
CA TYR A 390 17.99 -30.33 35.47
C TYR A 390 19.12 -29.92 36.42
N GLY A 391 19.83 -28.84 36.10
CA GLY A 391 20.90 -28.30 36.95
C GLY A 391 20.41 -27.90 38.35
N VAL A 392 19.26 -27.23 38.44
CA VAL A 392 18.64 -26.86 39.72
C VAL A 392 18.25 -28.10 40.53
N VAL A 393 17.62 -29.10 39.90
CA VAL A 393 17.24 -30.35 40.55
C VAL A 393 18.47 -31.11 41.05
N PHE A 394 19.53 -31.20 40.24
CA PHE A 394 20.77 -31.89 40.59
C PHE A 394 21.47 -31.24 41.79
N ILE A 395 21.62 -29.91 41.77
CA ILE A 395 22.21 -29.16 42.90
C ILE A 395 21.38 -29.35 44.18
N ARG A 396 20.05 -29.37 44.06
CA ARG A 396 19.15 -29.58 45.20
C ARG A 396 19.20 -30.99 45.76
N LYS A 397 19.46 -32.02 44.94
CA LYS A 397 19.59 -33.41 45.39
C LYS A 397 20.93 -33.68 46.09
N LYS A 398 21.98 -32.92 45.74
CA LYS A 398 23.33 -33.08 46.31
C LYS A 398 23.51 -32.37 47.66
N ARG A 399 22.64 -31.42 48.00
CA ARG A 399 22.55 -30.77 49.32
C ARG A 399 21.49 -31.47 50.17
#